data_AF-A0A3B9ITA4-F1
#
_entry.id   AF-A0A3B9ITA4-F1
#
_cell.length_a   1.000
_cell.length_b   1.000
_cell.length_c   1.000
_cell.angle_alpha   90.00
_cell.angle_beta   90.00
_cell.angle_gamma   90.00
#
_symmetry.space_group_name_H-M   'P 1'
#
loop_
_entity.id
_entity.type
_entity.pdbx_description
1 polymer ?
#
loop_
_entity_poly.entity_id
_entity_poly.type
_entity_poly.pdbx_seq_one_letter_code
_entity_poly.pdbx_strand_id
1 'polypeptide(L)'
;MKKIAATIALSTLAATGAEAQEERRRIAPAPVYEVAPALGRFTDDLLFGEVWARPVLSPRDRSLITLAALVSTGRTAQIGAHVGRALDNGVRPEEVGELITQLAFYAGWPVAISAVFETRTVFEQRSIGPVAESGAARIELEAAAEAARKAAVDGAVGPTAPALADLTNRVLFGDLWQRPDLAPRDRSLI
;
A
#
# COMPACT_ATOMS: atom_id res chain seq x y z
N MET A 1 -28.00 -60.42 45.05
CA MET A 1 -28.11 -59.44 43.95
C MET A 1 -26.71 -58.94 43.65
N LYS A 2 -26.23 -59.17 42.43
CA LYS A 2 -24.84 -58.94 41.98
C LYS A 2 -24.83 -57.71 41.06
N LYS A 3 -23.71 -56.95 41.09
CA LYS A 3 -23.15 -56.05 40.04
C LYS A 3 -23.71 -54.61 39.98
N ILE A 4 -22.99 -53.53 39.69
CA ILE A 4 -21.57 -53.22 39.37
C ILE A 4 -21.38 -51.71 39.63
N ALA A 5 -20.24 -51.31 40.18
CA ALA A 5 -19.82 -49.91 40.30
C ALA A 5 -19.34 -49.36 38.95
N ALA A 6 -19.81 -48.18 38.55
CA ALA A 6 -19.38 -47.49 37.34
C ALA A 6 -18.50 -46.29 37.71
N THR A 7 -17.20 -46.43 37.48
CA THR A 7 -16.20 -45.36 37.59
C THR A 7 -16.21 -44.56 36.28
N ILE A 8 -16.63 -43.30 36.32
CA ILE A 8 -16.47 -42.37 35.20
C ILE A 8 -15.10 -41.69 35.39
N ALA A 9 -14.13 -42.09 34.58
CA ALA A 9 -12.88 -41.35 34.43
C ALA A 9 -13.14 -40.14 33.53
N LEU A 10 -13.19 -38.95 34.12
CA LEU A 10 -13.26 -37.69 33.39
C LEU A 10 -11.82 -37.27 33.05
N SER A 11 -11.32 -37.75 31.91
CA SER A 11 -10.05 -37.30 31.35
C SER A 11 -10.25 -35.95 30.66
N THR A 12 -9.97 -34.86 31.37
CA THR A 12 -9.80 -33.53 30.77
C THR A 12 -8.49 -33.51 30.00
N LEU A 13 -8.54 -33.57 28.66
CA LEU A 13 -7.41 -33.17 27.83
C LEU A 13 -7.13 -31.69 28.10
N ALA A 14 -6.04 -31.40 28.79
CA ALA A 14 -5.45 -30.08 28.79
C ALA A 14 -4.83 -29.87 27.39
N ALA A 15 -5.55 -29.17 26.51
CA ALA A 15 -4.95 -28.59 25.31
C ALA A 15 -3.79 -27.71 25.78
N THR A 16 -2.57 -28.13 25.43
CA THR A 16 -1.36 -27.40 25.83
C THR A 16 -1.37 -26.03 25.16
N GLY A 17 -0.87 -24.98 25.84
CA GLY A 17 -0.84 -23.61 25.31
C GLY A 17 -0.11 -23.44 23.96
N ALA A 18 0.58 -24.48 23.46
CA ALA A 18 1.14 -24.54 22.12
C ALA A 18 0.06 -24.58 21.03
N GLU A 19 -1.04 -25.33 21.22
CA GLU A 19 -2.13 -25.44 20.24
C GLU A 19 -2.97 -24.15 20.17
N ALA A 20 -3.15 -23.47 21.31
CA ALA A 20 -3.83 -22.17 21.36
C ALA A 20 -3.03 -21.03 20.70
N GLN A 21 -1.70 -21.18 20.59
CA GLN A 21 -0.85 -20.23 19.87
C GLN A 21 -0.83 -20.49 18.35
N GLU A 22 -1.25 -21.68 17.92
CA GLU A 22 -1.25 -22.11 16.52
C GLU A 22 -2.43 -21.55 15.70
N GLU A 23 -3.46 -21.01 16.35
CA GLU A 23 -4.55 -20.29 15.69
C GLU A 23 -4.23 -18.80 15.42
N ARG A 24 -2.95 -18.40 15.48
CA ARG A 24 -2.53 -17.12 14.87
C ARG A 24 -2.40 -17.33 13.37
N ARG A 25 -3.25 -16.62 12.61
CA ARG A 25 -3.27 -16.64 11.14
C ARG A 25 -1.86 -16.36 10.61
N ARG A 26 -1.17 -17.40 10.13
CA ARG A 26 0.15 -17.28 9.47
C ARG A 26 0.01 -16.41 8.23
N ILE A 27 0.81 -15.35 8.14
CA ILE A 27 0.82 -14.41 7.02
C ILE A 27 2.02 -14.69 6.11
N ALA A 28 3.17 -15.04 6.68
CA ALA A 28 4.31 -15.51 5.90
C ALA A 28 3.95 -16.82 5.17
N PRO A 29 4.26 -16.93 3.87
CA PRO A 29 3.98 -18.14 3.10
C PRO A 29 4.90 -19.29 3.52
N ALA A 30 4.45 -20.54 3.31
CA ALA A 30 5.17 -21.76 3.71
C ALA A 30 6.67 -21.79 3.33
N PRO A 31 7.09 -21.39 2.10
CA PRO A 31 8.51 -21.38 1.74
C PRO A 31 9.39 -20.51 2.64
N VAL A 32 8.85 -19.44 3.24
CA VAL A 32 9.62 -18.61 4.19
C VAL A 32 9.96 -19.41 5.44
N TYR A 33 9.04 -20.25 5.93
CA TYR A 33 9.30 -21.10 7.09
C TYR A 33 10.23 -22.27 6.78
N GLU A 34 10.23 -22.76 5.55
CA GLU A 34 11.13 -23.81 5.08
C GLU A 34 12.58 -23.31 4.95
N VAL A 35 12.76 -22.08 4.46
CA VAL A 35 14.10 -21.52 4.15
C VAL A 35 14.64 -20.65 5.29
N ALA A 36 13.80 -19.83 5.92
CA ALA A 36 14.19 -18.82 6.90
C ALA A 36 13.14 -18.69 8.03
N PRO A 37 12.98 -19.71 8.89
CA PRO A 37 11.88 -19.78 9.87
C PRO A 37 11.83 -18.61 10.87
N ALA A 38 12.98 -17.99 11.20
CA ALA A 38 12.99 -16.79 12.02
C ALA A 38 12.33 -15.59 11.31
N LEU A 39 12.54 -15.45 10.00
CA LEU A 39 11.88 -14.41 9.20
C LEU A 39 10.37 -14.63 9.14
N GLY A 40 9.92 -15.88 9.04
CA GLY A 40 8.49 -16.21 9.12
C GLY A 40 7.87 -15.72 10.42
N ARG A 41 8.50 -16.05 11.56
CA ARG A 41 8.05 -15.56 12.88
C ARG A 41 8.06 -14.04 12.98
N PHE A 42 9.13 -13.37 12.54
CA PHE A 42 9.16 -11.90 12.56
C PHE A 42 8.13 -11.26 11.64
N THR A 43 7.77 -11.91 10.54
CA THR A 43 6.71 -11.45 9.65
C THR A 43 5.35 -11.53 10.35
N ASP A 44 5.05 -12.67 10.97
CA ASP A 44 3.75 -12.90 11.61
C ASP A 44 3.59 -12.14 12.94
N ASP A 45 4.64 -12.09 13.75
CA ASP A 45 4.62 -11.54 15.11
C ASP A 45 4.92 -10.06 15.12
N LEU A 46 6.11 -9.68 14.65
CA LEU A 46 6.56 -8.30 14.75
C LEU A 46 5.94 -7.43 13.67
N LEU A 47 6.07 -7.81 12.39
CA LEU A 47 5.58 -6.97 11.30
C LEU A 47 4.06 -6.88 11.32
N PHE A 48 3.35 -8.00 11.16
CA PHE A 48 1.91 -7.95 11.06
C PHE A 48 1.17 -7.99 12.40
N GLY A 49 1.71 -8.70 13.39
CA GLY A 49 1.12 -8.79 14.73
C GLY A 49 1.27 -7.50 15.56
N GLU A 50 2.35 -6.74 15.36
CA GLU A 50 2.58 -5.49 16.09
C GLU A 50 2.53 -4.27 15.19
N VAL A 51 3.44 -4.14 14.20
CA VAL A 51 3.60 -2.89 13.43
C VAL A 51 2.34 -2.53 12.63
N TRP A 52 1.75 -3.49 11.91
CA TRP A 52 0.52 -3.28 11.15
C TRP A 52 -0.73 -3.12 12.03
N ALA A 53 -0.70 -3.68 13.25
CA ALA A 53 -1.82 -3.60 14.20
C ALA A 53 -1.86 -2.27 14.99
N ARG A 54 -0.81 -1.45 14.92
CA ARG A 54 -0.76 -0.16 15.64
C ARG A 54 -1.88 0.78 15.18
N PRO A 55 -2.70 1.33 16.10
CA PRO A 55 -3.94 2.05 15.77
C PRO A 55 -3.73 3.48 15.23
N VAL A 56 -2.51 4.03 15.32
CA VAL A 56 -2.21 5.42 14.94
C VAL A 56 -2.37 5.68 13.43
N LEU A 57 -2.21 4.66 12.60
CA LEU A 57 -2.47 4.71 11.17
C LEU A 57 -3.41 3.58 10.78
N SER A 58 -4.42 3.91 9.97
CA SER A 58 -5.38 2.94 9.46
C SER A 58 -4.68 1.91 8.57
N PRO A 59 -5.22 0.68 8.45
CA PRO A 59 -4.72 -0.31 7.50
C PRO A 59 -4.69 0.19 6.04
N ARG A 60 -5.65 1.04 5.66
CA ARG A 60 -5.70 1.70 4.35
C ARG A 60 -4.47 2.58 4.11
N ASP A 61 -4.18 3.50 5.04
CA ASP A 61 -3.05 4.42 4.91
C ASP A 61 -1.71 3.69 4.93
N ARG A 62 -1.58 2.64 5.76
CA ARG A 62 -0.40 1.77 5.77
C ARG A 62 -0.19 1.08 4.43
N SER A 63 -1.26 0.66 3.77
CA SER A 63 -1.18 0.07 2.44
C SER A 63 -0.72 1.08 1.39
N LEU A 64 -1.21 2.32 1.41
CA LEU A 64 -0.75 3.39 0.52
C LEU A 64 0.76 3.66 0.69
N ILE A 65 1.22 3.87 1.93
CA ILE A 65 2.64 4.10 2.23
C ILE A 65 3.49 2.92 1.79
N THR A 66 3.02 1.69 2.05
CA THR A 66 3.76 0.48 1.69
C THR A 66 3.88 0.34 0.18
N LEU A 67 2.80 0.56 -0.58
CA LEU A 67 2.84 0.58 -2.03
C LEU A 67 3.79 1.66 -2.56
N ALA A 68 3.72 2.88 -2.01
CA ALA A 68 4.62 3.95 -2.40
C ALA A 68 6.09 3.59 -2.18
N ALA A 69 6.44 2.99 -1.04
CA ALA A 69 7.78 2.50 -0.75
C ALA A 69 8.23 1.38 -1.71
N LEU A 70 7.36 0.41 -2.01
CA LEU A 70 7.69 -0.71 -2.90
C LEU A 70 7.88 -0.25 -4.35
N VAL A 71 7.00 0.62 -4.84
CA VAL A 71 7.09 1.18 -6.20
C VAL A 71 8.34 2.06 -6.31
N SER A 72 8.52 3.03 -5.43
CA SER A 72 9.65 3.97 -5.50
C SER A 72 11.03 3.31 -5.42
N THR A 73 11.12 2.14 -4.78
CA THR A 73 12.37 1.36 -4.65
C THR A 73 12.47 0.19 -5.63
N GLY A 74 11.53 0.06 -6.57
CA GLY A 74 11.55 -0.96 -7.61
C GLY A 74 11.42 -2.40 -7.11
N ARG A 75 10.76 -2.62 -5.96
CA ARG A 75 10.56 -3.95 -5.35
C ARG A 75 9.36 -4.68 -5.95
N THR A 76 9.40 -4.86 -7.27
CA THR A 76 8.28 -5.32 -8.11
C THR A 76 7.67 -6.64 -7.64
N ALA A 77 8.50 -7.62 -7.25
CA ALA A 77 8.05 -8.93 -6.77
C ALA A 77 7.14 -8.88 -5.52
N GLN A 78 7.09 -7.74 -4.81
CA GLN A 78 6.21 -7.56 -3.65
C GLN A 78 4.97 -6.72 -3.97
N ILE A 79 4.92 -6.04 -5.13
CA ILE A 79 3.84 -5.11 -5.48
C ILE A 79 2.51 -5.85 -5.55
N GLY A 80 2.42 -6.96 -6.28
CA GLY A 80 1.14 -7.67 -6.47
C GLY A 80 0.48 -8.08 -5.15
N ALA A 81 1.24 -8.68 -4.23
CA ALA A 81 0.71 -9.08 -2.91
C ALA A 81 0.22 -7.87 -2.09
N HIS A 82 0.94 -6.75 -2.15
CA HIS A 82 0.56 -5.53 -1.44
C HIS A 82 -0.55 -4.72 -2.12
N VAL A 83 -0.73 -4.82 -3.44
CA VAL A 83 -1.91 -4.30 -4.14
C VAL A 83 -3.15 -5.06 -3.68
N GLY A 84 -3.10 -6.40 -3.63
CA GLY A 84 -4.20 -7.21 -3.10
C GLY A 84 -4.59 -6.80 -1.67
N ARG A 85 -3.59 -6.66 -0.79
CA ARG A 85 -3.80 -6.18 0.59
C ARG A 85 -4.34 -4.75 0.66
N ALA A 86 -3.91 -3.86 -0.23
CA ALA A 86 -4.40 -2.48 -0.30
C ALA A 86 -5.90 -2.45 -0.62
N LEU A 87 -6.33 -3.23 -1.62
CA LEU A 87 -7.73 -3.39 -1.98
C LEU A 87 -8.55 -3.97 -0.82
N ASP A 88 -8.03 -5.00 -0.13
CA ASP A 88 -8.69 -5.60 1.04
C ASP A 88 -8.85 -4.59 2.21
N ASN A 89 -7.91 -3.65 2.32
CA ASN A 89 -7.93 -2.58 3.32
C ASN A 89 -8.73 -1.34 2.87
N GLY A 90 -9.40 -1.38 1.72
CA GLY A 90 -10.28 -0.31 1.24
C GLY A 90 -9.60 0.79 0.42
N VAL A 91 -8.37 0.58 -0.06
CA VAL A 91 -7.82 1.44 -1.13
C VAL A 91 -8.56 1.13 -2.42
N ARG A 92 -9.04 2.14 -3.13
CA ARG A 92 -9.79 1.93 -4.39
C ARG A 92 -8.84 1.66 -5.57
N PRO A 93 -9.28 0.92 -6.61
CA PRO A 93 -8.48 0.71 -7.82
C PRO A 93 -7.97 2.02 -8.46
N GLU A 94 -8.81 3.07 -8.47
CA GLU A 94 -8.48 4.39 -8.99
C GLU A 94 -7.34 5.03 -8.21
N GLU A 95 -7.32 4.86 -6.87
CA GLU A 95 -6.28 5.39 -6.00
C GLU A 95 -4.93 4.67 -6.21
N VAL A 96 -4.96 3.36 -6.50
CA VAL A 96 -3.75 2.60 -6.86
C VAL A 96 -3.19 3.10 -8.18
N GLY A 97 -4.04 3.30 -9.18
CA GLY A 97 -3.63 3.87 -10.47
C GLY A 97 -3.02 5.26 -10.32
N GLU A 98 -3.66 6.12 -9.53
CA GLU A 98 -3.20 7.49 -9.29
C GLU A 98 -1.90 7.55 -8.46
N LEU A 99 -1.71 6.62 -7.51
CA LEU A 99 -0.44 6.45 -6.80
C LEU A 99 0.70 6.11 -7.76
N ILE A 100 0.48 5.18 -8.69
CA ILE A 100 1.50 4.80 -9.67
C ILE A 100 1.83 5.98 -10.59
N THR A 101 0.81 6.72 -11.04
CA THR A 101 0.98 7.94 -11.84
C THR A 101 1.79 8.99 -11.10
N GLN A 102 1.48 9.27 -9.82
CA GLN A 102 2.26 10.18 -8.97
C GLN A 102 3.74 9.77 -8.94
N LEU A 103 4.01 8.48 -8.72
CA LEU A 103 5.38 7.99 -8.57
C LEU A 103 6.15 7.92 -9.89
N ALA A 104 5.50 7.98 -11.06
CA ALA A 104 6.21 8.18 -12.32
C ALA A 104 7.01 9.49 -12.32
N PHE A 105 6.44 10.55 -11.74
CA PHE A 105 7.08 11.86 -11.63
C PHE A 105 8.09 11.94 -10.48
N TYR A 106 7.78 11.31 -9.33
CA TYR A 106 8.59 11.45 -8.12
C TYR A 106 9.65 10.36 -7.92
N ALA A 107 9.47 9.18 -8.53
CA ALA A 107 10.40 8.05 -8.44
C ALA A 107 10.88 7.54 -9.82
N GLY A 108 10.31 8.05 -10.91
CA GLY A 108 10.74 7.78 -12.29
C GLY A 108 9.83 6.83 -13.06
N TRP A 109 9.80 7.01 -14.37
CA TRP A 109 8.95 6.22 -15.28
C TRP A 109 9.16 4.71 -15.21
N PRO A 110 10.40 4.16 -15.18
CA PRO A 110 10.60 2.72 -15.20
C PRO A 110 9.93 1.98 -14.04
N VAL A 111 10.01 2.54 -12.83
CA VAL A 111 9.40 1.91 -11.65
C VAL A 111 7.87 1.95 -11.70
N ALA A 112 7.29 3.04 -12.20
CA ALA A 112 5.85 3.16 -12.39
C ALA A 112 5.33 2.17 -13.44
N ILE A 113 6.02 2.05 -14.60
CA ILE A 113 5.64 1.11 -15.65
C ILE A 113 5.69 -0.35 -15.14
N SER A 114 6.74 -0.73 -14.40
CA SER A 114 6.78 -2.05 -13.78
C SER A 114 5.63 -2.28 -12.80
N ALA A 115 5.28 -1.27 -11.99
CA ALA A 115 4.16 -1.35 -11.06
C ALA A 115 2.80 -1.52 -11.77
N VAL A 116 2.60 -0.91 -12.94
CA VAL A 116 1.38 -1.09 -13.76
C VAL A 116 1.17 -2.56 -14.10
N PHE A 117 2.20 -3.27 -14.56
CA PHE A 117 2.06 -4.68 -14.97
C PHE A 117 1.74 -5.60 -13.78
N GLU A 118 2.42 -5.42 -12.64
CA GLU A 118 2.13 -6.18 -11.42
C GLU A 118 0.70 -5.91 -10.90
N THR A 119 0.28 -4.63 -10.92
CA THR A 119 -1.07 -4.22 -10.51
C THR A 119 -2.13 -4.82 -11.44
N ARG A 120 -1.88 -4.82 -12.74
CA ARG A 120 -2.78 -5.41 -13.75
C ARG A 120 -3.03 -6.88 -13.48
N THR A 121 -2.00 -7.67 -13.16
CA THR A 121 -2.17 -9.09 -12.81
C THR A 121 -3.14 -9.28 -11.65
N VAL A 122 -3.05 -8.43 -10.63
CA VAL A 122 -3.98 -8.48 -9.48
C VAL A 122 -5.40 -8.06 -9.88
N PHE A 123 -5.54 -7.03 -10.71
CA PHE A 123 -6.86 -6.59 -11.20
C PHE A 123 -7.53 -7.66 -12.05
N GLU A 124 -6.80 -8.33 -12.94
CA GLU A 124 -7.30 -9.47 -13.72
C GLU A 124 -7.75 -10.62 -12.82
N GLN A 125 -6.94 -10.99 -11.81
CA GLN A 125 -7.30 -12.02 -10.83
C GLN A 125 -8.56 -11.67 -10.02
N ARG A 126 -8.80 -10.38 -9.77
CA ARG A 126 -9.96 -9.88 -9.02
C ARG A 126 -11.12 -9.42 -9.90
N SER A 127 -11.04 -9.62 -11.23
CA SER A 127 -12.05 -9.15 -12.19
C SER A 127 -12.34 -7.64 -12.11
N ILE A 128 -11.34 -6.85 -11.76
CA ILE A 128 -11.39 -5.38 -11.77
C ILE A 128 -11.11 -4.92 -13.20
N GLY A 129 -12.06 -4.19 -13.79
CA GLY A 129 -11.93 -3.65 -15.14
C GLY A 129 -10.87 -2.54 -15.26
N PRO A 130 -10.67 -2.00 -16.47
CA PRO A 130 -9.82 -0.84 -16.67
C PRO A 130 -10.27 0.34 -15.79
N VAL A 131 -9.29 0.99 -15.16
CA VAL A 131 -9.51 2.22 -14.39
C VAL A 131 -9.59 3.39 -15.36
N ALA A 132 -10.60 4.24 -15.19
CA ALA A 132 -10.76 5.47 -15.96
C ALA A 132 -10.30 6.68 -15.13
N GLU A 133 -9.81 7.72 -15.79
CA GLU A 133 -9.58 9.00 -15.13
C GLU A 133 -10.90 9.59 -14.64
N SER A 134 -10.91 10.14 -13.43
CA SER A 134 -12.08 10.82 -12.89
C SER A 134 -12.41 12.07 -13.71
N GLY A 135 -13.68 12.17 -14.11
CA GLY A 135 -14.25 13.39 -14.69
C GLY A 135 -14.61 14.46 -13.65
N ALA A 136 -14.27 14.25 -12.37
CA ALA A 136 -14.54 15.23 -11.31
C ALA A 136 -13.71 16.52 -11.52
N ALA A 137 -14.18 17.60 -10.91
CA ALA A 137 -13.47 18.88 -10.93
C ALA A 137 -12.06 18.73 -10.33
N ARG A 138 -11.13 19.50 -10.90
CA ARG A 138 -9.75 19.59 -10.41
C ARG A 138 -9.73 20.20 -9.02
N ILE A 139 -8.81 19.72 -8.20
CA ILE A 139 -8.58 20.27 -6.86
C ILE A 139 -8.02 21.68 -7.03
N GLU A 140 -8.71 22.66 -6.45
CA GLU A 140 -8.25 24.03 -6.41
C GLU A 140 -7.11 24.17 -5.39
N LEU A 141 -5.95 24.62 -5.88
CA LEU A 141 -4.84 25.01 -5.02
C LEU A 141 -5.05 26.45 -4.53
N GLU A 142 -4.53 26.76 -3.35
CA GLU A 142 -4.61 28.12 -2.81
C GLU A 142 -3.82 29.08 -3.72
N ALA A 143 -4.50 30.10 -4.23
CA ALA A 143 -4.01 30.92 -5.33
C ALA A 143 -2.75 31.72 -4.96
N ALA A 144 -2.66 32.27 -3.74
CA ALA A 144 -1.49 33.03 -3.31
C ALA A 144 -0.27 32.13 -3.14
N ALA A 145 -0.44 30.95 -2.55
CA ALA A 145 0.61 29.94 -2.40
C ALA A 145 1.11 29.43 -3.76
N GLU A 146 0.20 29.17 -4.70
CA GLU A 146 0.58 28.70 -6.04
C GLU A 146 1.30 29.79 -6.85
N ALA A 147 0.87 31.05 -6.75
CA ALA A 147 1.58 32.18 -7.35
C ALA A 147 3.00 32.34 -6.78
N ALA A 148 3.15 32.24 -5.46
CA ALA A 148 4.45 32.30 -4.79
C ALA A 148 5.36 31.13 -5.18
N ARG A 149 4.82 29.90 -5.22
CA ARG A 149 5.55 28.70 -5.66
C ARG A 149 6.03 28.83 -7.10
N LYS A 150 5.16 29.28 -8.01
CA LYS A 150 5.50 29.50 -9.42
C LYS A 150 6.63 30.53 -9.56
N ALA A 151 6.51 31.68 -8.90
CA ALA A 151 7.55 32.71 -8.92
C ALA A 151 8.89 32.19 -8.39
N ALA A 152 8.86 31.39 -7.32
CA ALA A 152 10.07 30.76 -6.77
C ALA A 152 10.73 29.79 -7.76
N VAL A 153 9.95 28.92 -8.43
CA VAL A 153 10.47 28.01 -9.44
C VAL A 153 11.03 28.76 -10.65
N ASP A 154 10.31 29.77 -11.15
CA ASP A 154 10.73 30.55 -12.31
C ASP A 154 12.03 31.33 -12.01
N GLY A 155 12.19 31.86 -10.80
CA GLY A 155 13.39 32.58 -10.39
C GLY A 155 14.58 31.68 -10.09
N ALA A 156 14.37 30.55 -9.42
CA ALA A 156 15.46 29.68 -8.96
C ALA A 156 15.89 28.62 -9.99
N VAL A 157 14.93 28.05 -10.73
CA VAL A 157 15.18 26.97 -11.71
C VAL A 157 15.21 27.51 -13.13
N GLY A 158 14.36 28.49 -13.45
CA GLY A 158 14.18 29.01 -14.80
C GLY A 158 15.48 29.44 -15.51
N PRO A 159 16.41 30.18 -14.88
CA PRO A 159 17.65 30.61 -15.53
C PRO A 159 18.58 29.46 -15.92
N THR A 160 18.51 28.32 -15.23
CA THR A 160 19.39 27.17 -15.45
C THR A 160 18.72 26.08 -16.28
N ALA A 161 17.44 25.79 -16.00
CA ALA A 161 16.69 24.69 -16.61
C ALA A 161 15.26 25.15 -16.95
N PRO A 162 15.07 25.98 -18.00
CA PRO A 162 13.78 26.59 -18.32
C PRO A 162 12.70 25.57 -18.64
N ALA A 163 13.04 24.47 -19.33
CA ALA A 163 12.10 23.38 -19.61
C ALA A 163 11.62 22.68 -18.33
N LEU A 164 12.50 22.51 -17.33
CA LEU A 164 12.14 21.91 -16.05
C LEU A 164 11.21 22.83 -15.24
N ALA A 165 11.46 24.14 -15.27
CA ALA A 165 10.57 25.12 -14.65
C ALA A 165 9.18 25.10 -15.30
N ASP A 166 9.09 25.07 -16.63
CA ASP A 166 7.80 24.91 -17.35
C ASP A 166 7.08 23.63 -16.93
N LEU A 167 7.74 22.48 -17.01
CA LEU A 167 7.12 21.19 -16.68
C LEU A 167 6.67 21.12 -15.21
N THR A 168 7.44 21.70 -14.29
CA THR A 168 7.05 21.79 -12.88
C THR A 168 5.75 22.59 -12.74
N ASN A 169 5.64 23.73 -13.39
CA ASN A 169 4.47 24.59 -13.31
C ASN A 169 3.25 23.98 -14.02
N ARG A 170 3.43 23.52 -15.26
CA ARG A 170 2.32 23.10 -16.12
C ARG A 170 1.87 21.67 -15.87
N VAL A 171 2.80 20.76 -15.57
CA VAL A 171 2.50 19.33 -15.43
C VAL A 171 2.37 18.92 -13.97
N LEU A 172 3.29 19.33 -13.08
CA LEU A 172 3.18 18.92 -11.68
C LEU A 172 2.06 19.70 -10.97
N PHE A 173 2.21 21.02 -10.84
CA PHE A 173 1.25 21.82 -10.07
C PHE A 173 0.05 22.31 -10.88
N GLY A 174 0.18 22.32 -12.22
CA GLY A 174 -0.89 22.67 -13.15
C GLY A 174 -1.77 21.49 -13.59
N ASP A 175 -1.40 20.25 -13.26
CA ASP A 175 -2.19 19.05 -13.59
C ASP A 175 -2.13 18.00 -12.47
N LEU A 176 -0.98 17.35 -12.27
CA LEU A 176 -0.83 16.18 -11.40
C LEU A 176 -1.36 16.41 -9.97
N TRP A 177 -0.95 17.50 -9.31
CA TRP A 177 -1.39 17.85 -7.95
C TRP A 177 -2.86 18.27 -7.85
N GLN A 178 -3.50 18.54 -8.99
CA GLN A 178 -4.91 18.90 -9.06
C GLN A 178 -5.82 17.72 -9.42
N ARG A 179 -5.26 16.54 -9.73
CA ARG A 179 -6.04 15.34 -10.09
C ARG A 179 -6.85 14.81 -8.90
N PRO A 180 -8.17 14.58 -9.04
CA PRO A 180 -9.06 14.28 -7.92
C PRO A 180 -9.11 12.80 -7.52
N ASP A 181 -8.54 11.90 -8.33
CA ASP A 181 -8.55 10.44 -8.10
C ASP A 181 -7.87 10.03 -6.78
N LEU A 182 -6.99 10.89 -6.27
CA LEU A 182 -6.35 10.78 -4.97
C LEU A 182 -6.49 12.11 -4.21
N ALA A 183 -7.02 12.05 -2.99
CA ALA A 183 -7.22 13.25 -2.16
C ALA A 183 -5.89 13.95 -1.87
N PRO A 184 -5.85 15.28 -1.68
CA PRO A 184 -4.61 16.02 -1.39
C PRO A 184 -3.78 15.42 -0.26
N ARG A 185 -4.45 15.04 0.84
CA ARG A 185 -3.82 14.41 2.01
C ARG A 185 -3.16 13.07 1.67
N ASP A 186 -3.80 12.25 0.84
CA ASP A 186 -3.26 10.95 0.43
C ASP A 186 -2.15 11.11 -0.62
N ARG A 187 -2.25 12.09 -1.52
CA ARG A 187 -1.17 12.42 -2.47
C ARG A 187 0.09 12.93 -1.77
N SER A 188 -0.05 13.67 -0.68
CA SER A 188 1.08 14.07 0.16
C SER A 188 1.62 12.94 1.05
N LEU A 189 0.85 11.87 1.27
CA LEU A 189 1.26 10.73 2.08
C LEU A 189 2.22 9.79 1.32
N ILE A 190 2.11 9.73 -0.01
CA ILE A 190 2.84 8.84 -0.92
C ILE A 190 4.01 9.55 -1.61
#